data_AF-T0IYW6-F1
#
_entry.id   AF-T0IYW6-F1
#
_cell.length_a   1.000
_cell.length_b   1.000
_cell.length_c   1.000
_cell.angle_alpha   90.00
_cell.angle_beta   90.00
_cell.angle_gamma   90.00
#
_symmetry.space_group_name_H-M   'P 1'
#
loop_
_entity.id
_entity.type
_entity.pdbx_description
1 polymer ?
#
loop_
_entity_poly.entity_id
_entity_poly.type
_entity_poly.pdbx_seq_one_letter_code
_entity_poly.pdbx_strand_id
1 'polypeptide(L)' 'MQLPYLSDRKSIDDAAELISQFGANAGYEAAARAGRSLDQGNHIHFCHWRQIERLIILLAVDQPTGTVH' A
#
# COMPACT_ATOMS: atom_id res chain seq x y z
N MET A 1 4.97 8.76 13.67
CA MET A 1 4.56 8.03 12.44
C MET A 1 5.23 6.66 12.51
N GLN A 2 4.47 5.58 12.63
CA GLN A 2 5.03 4.22 12.52
C GLN A 2 5.33 3.98 11.03
N LEU A 3 6.60 3.79 10.67
CA LEU A 3 6.98 3.44 9.30
C LEU A 3 6.32 2.11 8.91
N PRO A 4 5.70 2.01 7.71
CA PRO A 4 5.11 0.76 7.27
C PRO A 4 6.20 -0.31 7.19
N TYR A 5 5.99 -1.42 7.88
CA TYR A 5 6.82 -2.61 7.70
C TYR A 5 6.66 -3.06 6.24
N LEU A 6 7.76 -3.44 5.59
CA LEU A 6 7.79 -3.97 4.23
C LEU A 6 8.18 -5.45 4.31
N SER A 7 7.21 -6.33 4.07
CA SER A 7 7.38 -7.77 4.26
C SER A 7 8.02 -8.44 3.06
N ASP A 8 7.77 -7.91 1.86
CA ASP A 8 8.20 -8.54 0.61
C ASP A 8 8.29 -7.52 -0.54
N ARG A 9 9.17 -7.79 -1.52
CA ARG A 9 9.34 -6.95 -2.71
C ARG A 9 8.06 -6.87 -3.56
N LYS A 10 7.23 -7.91 -3.55
CA LYS A 10 5.97 -7.95 -4.29
C LYS A 10 5.03 -6.80 -3.88
N SER A 11 5.02 -6.43 -2.60
CA SER A 11 4.24 -5.29 -2.11
C SER A 11 4.67 -3.95 -2.73
N ILE A 12 5.96 -3.81 -3.10
CA ILE A 12 6.48 -2.62 -3.80
C ILE A 12 6.00 -2.64 -5.25
N ASP A 13 6.07 -3.80 -5.90
CA ASP A 13 5.66 -3.99 -7.30
C ASP A 13 4.15 -3.71 -7.47
N ASP A 14 3.32 -4.30 -6.61
CA ASP A 14 1.87 -4.07 -6.58
C ASP A 14 1.53 -2.58 -6.31
N ALA A 15 2.29 -1.91 -5.44
CA ALA A 15 2.12 -0.48 -5.19
C ALA A 15 2.51 0.36 -6.42
N ALA A 16 3.62 0.03 -7.09
CA ALA A 16 4.07 0.71 -8.29
C ALA A 16 3.09 0.52 -9.46
N GLU A 17 2.56 -0.70 -9.63
CA GLU A 17 1.52 -0.99 -10.62
C GLU A 17 0.25 -0.18 -10.34
N LEU A 18 -0.20 -0.12 -9.07
CA LEU A 18 -1.36 0.67 -8.68
C LEU A 18 -1.16 2.16 -8.93
N ILE A 19 0.01 2.70 -8.57
CA ILE A 19 0.35 4.11 -8.82
C ILE A 19 0.38 4.38 -10.32
N SER A 20 0.96 3.49 -11.13
CA SER A 20 1.01 3.65 -12.58
C SER A 20 -0.37 3.60 -13.23
N GLN A 21 -1.29 2.78 -12.71
CA GLN A 21 -2.63 2.60 -13.30
C GLN A 21 -3.64 3.64 -12.82
N PHE A 22 -3.59 4.01 -11.54
CA PHE A 22 -4.63 4.82 -10.89
C PHE A 22 -4.14 6.20 -10.43
N GLY A 23 -2.83 6.46 -10.46
CA GLY A 23 -2.25 7.74 -10.04
C GLY A 23 -2.65 8.11 -8.62
N ALA A 24 -3.23 9.30 -8.45
CA ALA A 24 -3.72 9.80 -7.15
C ALA A 24 -4.78 8.90 -6.50
N ASN A 25 -5.48 8.06 -7.29
CA ASN A 25 -6.51 7.15 -6.78
C ASN A 25 -5.95 5.79 -6.32
N ALA A 26 -4.65 5.55 -6.47
CA ALA A 26 -4.03 4.27 -6.15
C ALA A 26 -4.25 3.85 -4.67
N GLY A 27 -4.21 4.80 -3.74
CA GLY A 27 -4.50 4.53 -2.32
C GLY A 27 -5.94 4.07 -2.08
N TYR A 28 -6.91 4.69 -2.76
CA TYR A 28 -8.31 4.28 -2.67
C TYR A 28 -8.55 2.89 -3.25
N GLU A 29 -7.89 2.55 -4.36
CA GLU A 29 -8.01 1.23 -4.98
C GLU A 29 -7.40 0.13 -4.08
N ALA A 30 -6.25 0.40 -3.43
CA ALA A 30 -5.68 -0.50 -2.44
C ALA A 30 -6.63 -0.73 -1.25
N ALA A 31 -7.24 0.34 -0.73
CA ALA A 31 -8.23 0.25 0.35
C ALA A 31 -9.48 -0.56 -0.08
N ALA A 32 -9.96 -0.38 -1.31
CA ALA A 32 -11.07 -1.14 -1.86
C ALA A 32 -10.74 -2.64 -1.97
N ARG A 33 -9.54 -2.99 -2.43
CA ARG A 33 -9.05 -4.39 -2.49
C ARG A 33 -8.89 -5.01 -1.10
N ALA A 34 -8.46 -4.23 -0.11
CA ALA A 34 -8.44 -4.67 1.28
C ALA A 34 -9.86 -4.99 1.77
N GLY A 35 -10.82 -4.09 1.54
CA GLY A 35 -12.23 -4.29 1.91
C GLY A 35 -12.83 -5.56 1.29
N ARG A 36 -12.61 -5.79 -0.01
CA ARG A 36 -13.04 -7.02 -0.69
C ARG A 36 -12.41 -8.29 -0.09
N SER A 37 -11.13 -8.22 0.29
CA SER A 37 -10.44 -9.36 0.91
C SER A 37 -10.99 -9.67 2.30
N LEU A 38 -11.40 -8.65 3.04
CA LEU A 38 -12.04 -8.81 4.36
C LEU A 38 -13.43 -9.44 4.23
N ASP A 39 -14.23 -9.00 3.25
CA ASP A 39 -15.55 -9.57 2.96
C ASP A 39 -15.48 -11.07 2.63
N GLN A 40 -14.41 -11.49 1.94
CA GLN A 40 -14.12 -12.89 1.64
C GLN A 40 -13.53 -13.67 2.84
N GLY A 41 -13.34 -13.04 4.01
CA GLY A 41 -12.69 -13.66 5.17
C GLY A 41 -11.19 -13.91 5.01
N ASN A 42 -10.55 -13.35 3.97
CA ASN A 42 -9.13 -13.52 3.71
C ASN A 42 -8.31 -12.44 4.43
N HIS A 43 -8.04 -12.69 5.70
CA HIS A 43 -7.28 -11.77 6.56
C HIS A 43 -5.83 -11.55 6.10
N ILE A 44 -5.22 -12.52 5.41
CA ILE A 44 -3.84 -12.40 4.90
C ILE A 44 -3.81 -11.36 3.78
N HIS A 45 -4.71 -11.49 2.79
CA HIS A 45 -4.82 -10.49 1.73
C HIS A 45 -5.26 -9.13 2.26
N PHE A 46 -6.15 -9.08 3.25
CA PHE A 46 -6.50 -7.81 3.90
C PHE A 46 -5.27 -7.08 4.45
N CYS A 47 -4.43 -7.77 5.22
CA CYS A 47 -3.20 -7.20 5.77
C CYS A 47 -2.23 -6.76 4.67
N HIS A 48 -2.09 -7.55 3.61
CA HIS A 48 -1.25 -7.22 2.46
C HIS A 48 -1.71 -5.95 1.74
N TRP A 49 -3.01 -5.83 1.41
CA TRP A 49 -3.55 -4.62 0.78
C TRP A 49 -3.49 -3.39 1.69
N ARG A 50 -3.67 -3.55 3.01
CA ARG A 50 -3.48 -2.45 3.98
C ARG A 50 -2.03 -1.98 4.07
N GLN A 51 -1.07 -2.87 3.88
CA GLN A 51 0.34 -2.55 3.84
C GLN A 51 0.67 -1.75 2.56
N ILE A 52 0.15 -2.18 1.41
CA ILE A 52 0.27 -1.49 0.12
C ILE A 52 -0.37 -0.09 0.17
N GLU A 53 -1.57 0.05 0.73
CA GLU A 53 -2.24 1.36 0.88
C GLU A 53 -1.35 2.35 1.64
N ARG A 54 -0.80 1.93 2.79
CA ARG A 54 0.09 2.78 3.61
C ARG A 54 1.38 3.13 2.88
N LEU A 55 1.93 2.19 2.10
CA LEU A 55 3.10 2.43 1.27
C LEU A 55 2.82 3.46 0.18
N ILE A 56 1.69 3.35 -0.53
CA ILE A 56 1.29 4.31 -1.56
C ILE A 56 1.13 5.71 -0.96
N ILE A 57 0.51 5.83 0.20
CA ILE A 57 0.37 7.11 0.92
C ILE A 57 1.75 7.67 1.27
N LEU A 58 2.68 6.84 1.74
CA LEU A 58 4.05 7.25 2.05
C LEU A 58 4.78 7.76 0.81
N LEU A 59 4.67 7.06 -0.32
CA LEU A 59 5.30 7.42 -1.60
C LEU A 59 4.69 8.68 -2.24
N ALA A 60 3.45 9.01 -1.89
CA ALA A 60 2.80 10.24 -2.34
C ALA A 60 3.30 11.50 -1.60
N VAL A 61 4.03 11.34 -0.49
CA VAL A 61 4.63 12.47 0.23
C VAL A 61 5.93 12.88 -0.46
N ASP A 62 5.97 14.10 -0.98
CA ASP A 62 7.13 14.67 -1.70
C ASP A 62 8.36 14.94 -0.80
N GLN A 63 8.21 14.75 0.52
CA GLN A 63 9.25 14.98 1.50
C GLN A 63 9.78 13.66 2.07
N PRO A 64 11.12 13.49 2.21
CA PRO A 64 11.68 12.31 2.86
C PRO A 64 11.14 12.19 4.29
N THR A 65 10.42 11.12 4.55
CA THR A 65 9.87 10.77 5.86
C THR A 65 10.82 9.80 6.56
N GLY A 66 11.84 10.35 7.20
CA GLY A 66 12.84 9.59 7.97
C GLY A 66 14.27 9.99 7.67
N THR A 67 15.22 9.15 8.09
CA THR A 67 16.66 9.33 7.85
C THR A 67 17.11 8.35 6.77
N VAL A 68 17.75 8.85 5.71
CA VAL A 68 18.34 8.01 4.65
C VAL A 68 19.74 7.61 5.12
N HIS A 69 20.03 6.31 5.20
CA HIS A 69 21.32 5.74 5.62
C HIS A 69 22.04 5.09 4.45
#